data_AF-A0A1G9N0Q4-F1
#
_entry.id   AF-A0A1G9N0Q4-F1
#
_cell.length_a   1.000
_cell.length_b   1.000
_cell.length_c   1.000
_cell.angle_alpha   90.00
_cell.angle_beta   90.00
_cell.angle_gamma   90.00
#
_symmetry.space_group_name_H-M   'P 1'
#
loop_
_entity.id
_entity.type
_entity.pdbx_description
1 polymer ?
#
loop_
_entity_poly.entity_id
_entity_poly.type
_entity_poly.pdbx_seq_one_letter_code
_entity_poly.pdbx_strand_id
1 'polypeptide(L)'
;MDWFSRKVLAWRLSVTLETEPCLEALKEAMARYGKGRFLDNIFVERLWRSLKYECVYLHAWETGSEAKAGVRKWMDFYNRKRPHSALGGKPPATVCWLRKKTIKPDQQEQKVA
;
A
#
# COMPACT_ATOMS: atom_id res chain seq x y z
N MET A 1 1.18 5.88 0.55
CA MET A 1 1.78 4.66 1.14
C MET A 1 2.07 4.93 2.62
N ASP A 2 2.02 3.94 3.51
CA ASP A 2 2.30 4.16 4.95
C ASP A 2 3.78 4.43 5.20
N TRP A 3 4.08 5.55 5.85
CA TRP A 3 5.46 6.00 6.08
C TRP A 3 6.25 5.03 6.95
N PHE A 4 5.62 4.46 7.98
CA PHE A 4 6.29 3.60 8.96
C PHE A 4 6.45 2.16 8.45
N SER A 5 5.35 1.55 8.02
CA SER A 5 5.28 0.13 7.66
C SER A 5 5.56 -0.14 6.18
N ARG A 6 5.70 0.90 5.34
CA ARG A 6 5.84 0.79 3.87
C ARG A 6 4.64 0.19 3.17
N LYS A 7 3.52 -0.05 3.87
CA LYS A 7 2.36 -0.71 3.29
C LYS A 7 1.67 0.20 2.28
N VAL A 8 1.38 -0.31 1.09
CA VAL A 8 0.48 0.34 0.13
C VAL A 8 -0.93 0.28 0.72
N LEU A 9 -1.47 1.44 1.10
CA LEU A 9 -2.74 1.57 1.82
C LEU A 9 -3.95 1.40 0.89
N ALA A 10 -3.85 1.99 -0.30
CA ALA A 10 -4.80 1.90 -1.40
C ALA A 10 -4.06 2.24 -2.71
N TRP A 11 -4.60 1.80 -3.84
CA TRP A 11 -4.10 2.12 -5.18
C TRP A 11 -5.23 2.00 -6.20
N ARG A 12 -5.07 2.66 -7.35
CA ARG A 12 -5.90 2.51 -8.55
C ARG A 12 -4.99 2.45 -9.77
N LEU A 13 -5.47 1.79 -10.83
CA LEU A 13 -4.84 1.81 -12.15
C LEU A 13 -5.83 2.46 -13.11
N SER A 14 -5.37 3.45 -13.87
CA SER A 14 -6.14 4.16 -14.87
C SER A 14 -5.43 4.12 -16.21
N VAL A 15 -6.20 4.04 -17.30
CA VAL A 15 -5.72 4.14 -18.68
C VAL A 15 -6.00 5.51 -19.28
N THR A 16 -6.88 6.31 -18.66
CA THR A 16 -7.35 7.61 -19.17
C THR A 16 -6.56 8.80 -18.61
N LEU A 17 -5.59 8.56 -17.72
CA LEU A 17 -4.82 9.60 -17.00
C LEU A 17 -5.68 10.63 -16.23
N GLU A 18 -6.94 10.30 -15.97
CA GLU A 18 -7.87 11.10 -15.17
C GLU A 18 -7.49 11.19 -13.68
N THR A 19 -8.01 12.21 -13.00
CA THR A 19 -7.67 12.50 -11.59
C THR A 19 -8.52 11.71 -10.59
N GLU A 20 -9.71 11.29 -11.02
CA GLU A 20 -10.73 10.61 -10.25
C GLU A 20 -10.20 9.32 -9.60
N PRO A 21 -9.46 8.44 -10.30
CA PRO A 21 -8.86 7.26 -9.68
C PRO A 21 -7.89 7.60 -8.54
N CYS A 22 -7.16 8.71 -8.62
CA CYS A 22 -6.27 9.15 -7.56
C CYS A 22 -7.05 9.61 -6.32
N LEU A 23 -8.14 10.37 -6.52
CA LEU A 23 -9.02 10.82 -5.44
C LEU A 23 -9.68 9.63 -4.73
N GLU A 24 -10.16 8.65 -5.49
CA GLU A 24 -10.79 7.45 -4.92
C GLU A 24 -9.80 6.58 -4.13
N ALA A 25 -8.56 6.44 -4.60
CA ALA A 25 -7.51 5.78 -3.83
C ALA A 25 -7.24 6.50 -2.51
N LEU A 26 -7.17 7.84 -2.53
CA LEU A 26 -6.92 8.65 -1.34
C LEU A 26 -8.07 8.55 -0.34
N LYS A 27 -9.31 8.69 -0.79
CA LYS A 27 -10.52 8.53 0.06
C LYS A 27 -10.55 7.17 0.73
N GLU A 28 -10.30 6.09 -0.02
CA GLU A 28 -10.24 4.73 0.53
C GLU A 28 -9.17 4.60 1.62
N ALA A 29 -7.98 5.14 1.38
CA ALA A 29 -6.89 5.11 2.34
C ALA A 29 -7.25 5.87 3.63
N MET A 30 -7.80 7.07 3.51
CA MET A 30 -8.21 7.88 4.67
C MET A 30 -9.33 7.20 5.46
N ALA A 31 -10.35 6.65 4.79
CA ALA A 31 -11.46 5.96 5.44
C ALA A 31 -11.00 4.73 6.24
N ARG A 32 -10.04 3.95 5.71
CA ARG A 32 -9.60 2.69 6.34
C ARG A 32 -8.46 2.84 7.34
N TYR A 33 -7.67 3.91 7.26
CA TYR A 33 -6.43 4.05 8.02
C TYR A 33 -6.32 5.38 8.78
N GLY A 34 -7.18 6.35 8.51
CA GLY A 34 -7.11 7.70 9.06
C GLY A 34 -6.11 8.61 8.34
N LYS A 35 -6.03 9.87 8.79
CA LYS A 35 -5.13 10.89 8.26
C LYS A 35 -3.69 10.70 8.78
N GLY A 36 -2.72 11.32 8.10
CA GLY A 36 -1.33 11.46 8.60
C GLY A 36 -0.41 10.24 8.42
N ARG A 37 -0.83 9.21 7.70
CA ARG A 37 -0.01 8.00 7.48
C ARG A 37 0.89 8.05 6.25
N PHE A 38 0.72 9.03 5.35
CA PHE A 38 1.25 8.97 3.98
C PHE A 38 2.03 10.21 3.53
N LEU A 39 3.14 10.50 4.21
CA LEU A 39 3.84 11.79 4.11
C LEU A 39 5.02 11.81 3.10
N ASP A 40 5.59 10.67 2.72
CA ASP A 40 6.88 10.62 2.02
C ASP A 40 6.82 10.07 0.59
N ASN A 41 7.29 10.88 -0.37
CA ASN A 41 7.38 10.48 -1.78
C ASN A 41 8.51 9.48 -2.06
N ILE A 42 9.62 9.53 -1.31
CA ILE A 42 10.80 8.66 -1.54
C ILE A 42 10.42 7.17 -1.60
N PHE A 43 9.52 6.73 -0.74
CA PHE A 43 9.13 5.33 -0.71
C PHE A 43 8.16 4.99 -1.83
N VAL A 44 7.31 5.94 -2.23
CA VAL A 44 6.43 5.79 -3.39
C VAL A 44 7.27 5.62 -4.66
N GLU A 45 8.34 6.39 -4.82
CA GLU A 45 9.28 6.26 -5.94
C GLU A 45 9.99 4.89 -5.96
N ARG A 46 10.45 4.41 -4.79
CA ARG A 46 11.06 3.07 -4.67
C ARG A 46 10.08 1.95 -5.00
N LEU A 47 8.82 2.08 -4.55
CA LEU A 47 7.73 1.17 -4.90
C LEU A 47 7.54 1.15 -6.42
N TRP A 48 7.42 2.33 -7.05
CA TRP A 48 7.25 2.46 -8.50
C TRP A 48 8.41 1.88 -9.30
N ARG A 49 9.64 2.06 -8.83
CA ARG A 49 10.80 1.41 -9.44
C ARG A 49 10.64 -0.10 -9.40
N SER A 50 10.41 -0.68 -8.22
CA SER A 50 10.29 -2.13 -8.06
C SER A 50 9.14 -2.70 -8.92
N LEU A 51 7.96 -2.07 -8.89
CA LEU A 51 6.80 -2.48 -9.69
C LEU A 51 7.10 -2.49 -11.19
N LYS A 52 7.78 -1.45 -11.69
CA LYS A 52 8.10 -1.34 -13.11
C LYS A 52 9.00 -2.48 -13.56
N TYR A 53 10.10 -2.71 -12.85
CA TYR A 53 11.10 -3.70 -13.25
C TYR A 53 10.67 -5.15 -13.00
N GLU A 54 9.84 -5.40 -12.00
CA GLU A 54 9.47 -6.76 -11.60
C GLU A 54 8.10 -7.21 -12.11
N CYS A 55 7.28 -6.28 -12.60
CA CYS A 55 5.95 -6.59 -13.12
C CYS A 55 5.75 -5.93 -14.48
N VAL A 56 5.77 -4.60 -14.57
CA VAL A 56 5.29 -3.92 -15.80
C VAL A 56 6.16 -4.25 -17.02
N TYR A 57 7.49 -4.21 -16.89
CA TYR A 57 8.41 -4.41 -18.01
C TYR A 57 8.61 -5.87 -18.41
N LEU A 58 8.21 -6.82 -17.57
CA LEU A 58 8.34 -8.25 -17.86
C LEU A 58 7.15 -8.81 -18.67
N HIS A 59 6.10 -8.01 -18.88
CA HIS A 59 4.86 -8.48 -19.47
C HIS A 59 4.43 -7.58 -20.64
N ALA A 60 3.98 -8.21 -21.73
CA ALA A 60 3.31 -7.54 -22.84
C ALA A 60 1.80 -7.74 -22.69
N TRP A 61 1.16 -6.85 -21.93
CA TRP A 61 -0.29 -6.95 -21.66
C TRP A 61 -1.10 -6.60 -22.91
N GLU A 62 -2.11 -7.41 -23.22
CA GLU A 62 -3.00 -7.16 -24.36
C GLU A 62 -4.16 -6.23 -23.97
N THR A 63 -4.57 -6.27 -22.70
CA THR A 63 -5.71 -5.49 -22.22
C THR A 63 -5.43 -4.81 -20.88
N GLY A 64 -6.13 -3.70 -20.63
CA GLY A 64 -6.06 -3.00 -19.33
C GLY A 64 -6.53 -3.87 -18.16
N SER A 65 -7.47 -4.79 -18.38
CA SER A 65 -7.93 -5.74 -17.36
C SER A 65 -6.84 -6.73 -16.95
N GLU A 66 -6.06 -7.22 -17.92
CA GLU A 66 -4.92 -8.10 -17.69
C GLU A 66 -3.82 -7.37 -16.90
N ALA A 67 -3.44 -6.17 -17.35
CA ALA A 67 -2.48 -5.31 -16.64
C ALA A 67 -2.93 -5.04 -15.20
N LYS A 68 -4.21 -4.74 -14.99
CA LYS A 68 -4.79 -4.52 -13.65
C LYS A 68 -4.70 -5.76 -12.78
N ALA A 69 -4.92 -6.95 -13.33
CA ALA A 69 -4.78 -8.20 -12.61
C ALA A 69 -3.31 -8.49 -12.23
N GLY A 70 -2.37 -8.26 -13.16
CA GLY A 70 -0.94 -8.37 -12.91
C GLY A 70 -0.46 -7.44 -11.80
N VAL A 71 -0.78 -6.14 -11.92
CA VAL A 71 -0.45 -5.14 -10.88
C VAL A 71 -1.09 -5.50 -9.55
N ARG A 72 -2.34 -6.00 -9.54
CA ARG A 72 -2.99 -6.46 -8.29
C ARG A 72 -2.21 -7.59 -7.62
N LYS A 73 -1.84 -8.62 -8.38
CA LYS A 73 -1.03 -9.74 -7.86
C LYS A 73 0.30 -9.23 -7.28
N TRP A 74 0.96 -8.30 -7.97
CA TRP A 74 2.21 -7.72 -7.48
C TRP A 74 2.00 -6.88 -6.21
N MET A 75 0.94 -6.07 -6.13
CA MET A 75 0.62 -5.27 -4.93
C MET A 75 0.31 -6.17 -3.72
N ASP A 76 -0.36 -7.29 -3.94
CA ASP A 76 -0.63 -8.28 -2.89
C ASP A 76 0.66 -8.96 -2.42
N PHE A 77 1.54 -9.33 -3.35
CA PHE A 77 2.88 -9.82 -3.03
C PHE A 77 3.68 -8.80 -2.22
N TYR A 78 3.75 -7.55 -2.68
CA TYR A 78 4.46 -6.47 -2.01
C TYR A 78 3.97 -6.28 -0.57
N ASN A 79 2.65 -6.21 -0.38
CA ASN A 79 2.10 -5.97 0.95
C ASN A 79 2.22 -7.17 1.89
N ARG A 80 2.02 -8.40 1.40
CA ARG A 80 1.83 -9.58 2.27
C ARG A 80 3.02 -10.52 2.34
N LYS A 81 3.93 -10.49 1.36
CA LYS A 81 4.98 -11.49 1.21
C LYS A 81 6.38 -10.91 1.08
N ARG A 82 6.54 -9.73 0.49
CA ARG A 82 7.86 -9.13 0.25
C ARG A 82 8.58 -8.85 1.59
N PRO A 83 9.78 -9.40 1.81
CA PRO A 83 10.60 -9.04 2.97
C PRO A 83 11.24 -7.67 2.75
N HIS A 84 11.31 -6.86 3.82
CA HIS A 84 12.04 -5.58 3.81
C HIS A 84 13.08 -5.58 4.92
N SER A 85 14.34 -5.32 4.57
CA SER A 85 15.45 -5.22 5.54
C SER A 85 15.18 -4.17 6.62
N ALA A 86 14.68 -2.99 6.23
CA ALA A 86 14.29 -1.92 7.14
C ALA A 86 13.15 -2.30 8.11
N LEU A 87 12.45 -3.42 7.86
CA LEU A 87 11.37 -3.95 8.71
C LEU A 87 11.77 -5.27 9.40
N GLY A 88 13.08 -5.57 9.48
CA GLY A 88 13.57 -6.83 10.05
C GLY A 88 13.14 -8.06 9.27
N GLY A 89 13.06 -7.94 7.93
CA GLY A 89 12.64 -9.02 7.04
C GLY A 89 11.13 -9.25 6.98
N LYS A 90 10.33 -8.47 7.72
CA LYS A 90 8.87 -8.65 7.76
C LYS A 90 8.16 -7.96 6.59
N PRO A 91 7.02 -8.51 6.13
CA PRO A 91 6.19 -7.84 5.13
C PRO A 91 5.50 -6.57 5.66
N PRO A 92 5.22 -5.59 4.79
CA PRO A 92 4.57 -4.33 5.17
C PRO A 92 3.23 -4.50 5.89
N ALA A 93 2.40 -5.46 5.46
CA ALA A 93 1.09 -5.70 6.07
C ALA A 93 1.20 -6.16 7.53
N THR A 94 2.19 -6.99 7.85
CA THR A 94 2.46 -7.48 9.22
C THR A 94 2.79 -6.32 10.15
N VAL A 95 3.72 -5.45 9.74
CA VAL A 95 4.12 -4.28 10.53
C VAL A 95 2.98 -3.27 10.69
N CYS A 96 2.24 -3.00 9.61
CA CYS A 96 1.09 -2.10 9.63
C CYS A 96 0.02 -2.56 10.62
N TRP A 97 -0.26 -3.87 10.67
CA TRP A 97 -1.26 -4.42 11.56
C TRP A 97 -0.82 -4.42 13.03
N LEU A 98 0.43 -4.80 13.30
CA LEU A 98 1.02 -4.70 14.65
C LEU A 98 0.88 -3.28 15.20
N ARG A 99 1.18 -2.26 14.37
CA ARG A 99 1.01 -0.86 14.77
C ARG A 99 -0.46 -0.47 15.00
N LYS A 100 -1.40 -0.97 14.20
CA LYS A 100 -2.83 -0.74 14.47
C LYS A 100 -3.26 -1.33 15.81
N LYS A 101 -2.70 -2.49 16.18
CA LYS A 101 -2.95 -3.12 17.47
C LYS A 101 -2.36 -2.36 18.64
N THR A 102 -1.21 -1.71 18.50
CA THR A 102 -0.55 -0.94 19.58
C THR A 102 -1.13 0.47 19.76
N ILE A 103 -1.78 1.04 18.75
CA ILE A 103 -2.48 2.34 18.88
C ILE A 103 -3.88 2.17 19.51
N LYS A 104 -4.50 0.99 19.36
CA LYS A 104 -5.84 0.69 19.89
C LYS A 104 -5.94 0.10 21.32
N PRO A 105 -4.91 -0.45 21.99
CA PRO A 105 -5.11 -1.11 23.29
C PRO A 105 -5.31 -0.08 24.41
N ASP A 106 -4.60 1.07 24.37
CA ASP A 106 -4.77 2.20 25.31
C ASP A 106 -6.15 2.87 25.26
N GLN A 107 -6.91 2.67 24.19
CA GLN A 107 -8.24 3.25 24.04
C GLN A 107 -9.35 2.34 24.59
N GLN A 108 -9.01 1.14 25.06
CA GLN A 108 -9.94 0.16 25.62
C GLN A 108 -9.97 0.20 27.16
N GLU A 109 -8.88 0.63 27.82
CA GLU A 109 -8.80 0.72 29.29
C GLU A 109 -9.48 1.97 29.88
N GLN A 110 -9.72 3.02 29.08
CA GLN A 110 -10.43 4.24 29.52
C GLN A 110 -11.96 4.20 29.37
N LYS A 111 -12.54 3.06 28.96
CA LYS A 111 -14.00 2.88 28.86
C LYS A 111 -14.59 1.95 29.92
N VAL A 112 -13.78 1.56 30.92
CA VAL A 112 -14.21 0.73 32.05
C VAL A 112 -13.86 1.47 33.35
N ALA A 113 -14.44 2.65 33.54
CA ALA A 113 -14.47 3.39 34.79
C ALA A 113 -15.76 4.23 34.84
#